data_AF-A0A7V0MKY2-F1
#
_entry.id   AF-A0A7V0MKY2-F1
#
_cell.length_a   1.000
_cell.length_b   1.000
_cell.length_c   1.000
_cell.angle_alpha   90.00
_cell.angle_beta   90.00
_cell.angle_gamma   90.00
#
_symmetry.space_group_name_H-M   'P 1'
#
loop_
_entity.id
_entity.type
_entity.pdbx_description
1 polymer ?
#
loop_
_entity_poly.entity_id
_entity_poly.type
_entity_poly.pdbx_seq_one_letter_code
_entity_poly.pdbx_strand_id
1 'polypeptide(L)'
;MGFPSMEDFLKNFDIRKLAGYIKTIGLAEFIKHAMKVPWFRRQLFQYLTEMGSAFRRNYEITHTKFILNRSTFRIEIEMPEEHRSKFEERFYNLIEALQNQHGALFKLFAEEYELKEISCVVTGTGVTLEFAGGEKLVSSIGEFLEDVKEKLEEGGVEIVRESGEEEEGK
;
A
#
# COMPACT_ATOMS: atom_id res chain seq x y z
N MET A 1 -28.90 17.96 -9.80
CA MET A 1 -27.80 18.53 -9.01
C MET A 1 -26.50 18.04 -9.62
N GLY A 2 -25.69 18.93 -10.16
CA GLY A 2 -24.38 18.59 -10.71
C GLY A 2 -23.41 18.27 -9.57
N PHE A 3 -22.67 17.18 -9.68
CA PHE A 3 -21.67 16.79 -8.69
C PHE A 3 -20.41 17.66 -8.87
N PRO A 4 -19.82 18.19 -7.79
CA PRO A 4 -18.58 18.95 -7.88
C PRO A 4 -17.45 18.06 -8.39
N SER A 5 -16.59 18.62 -9.24
CA SER A 5 -15.42 17.91 -9.77
C SER A 5 -14.36 17.72 -8.68
N MET A 6 -13.45 16.75 -8.86
CA MET A 6 -12.30 16.54 -7.95
C MET A 6 -11.45 17.82 -7.83
N GLU A 7 -11.36 18.63 -8.89
CA GLU A 7 -10.70 19.93 -8.85
C GLU A 7 -11.41 20.92 -7.91
N ASP A 8 -12.74 20.92 -7.86
CA ASP A 8 -13.52 21.80 -6.99
C ASP A 8 -13.51 21.34 -5.53
N PHE A 9 -13.47 20.03 -5.29
CA PHE A 9 -13.29 19.46 -3.95
C PHE A 9 -11.88 19.80 -3.45
N LEU A 10 -10.83 19.46 -4.19
CA LEU A 10 -9.44 19.69 -3.80
C LEU A 10 -9.07 21.18 -3.68
N LYS A 11 -9.68 22.08 -4.49
CA LYS A 11 -9.46 23.54 -4.36
C LYS A 11 -10.06 24.15 -3.09
N ASN A 12 -11.09 23.52 -2.50
CA ASN A 12 -11.80 24.03 -1.32
C ASN A 12 -11.60 23.18 -0.06
N PHE A 13 -10.94 22.02 -0.16
CA PHE A 13 -10.69 21.13 0.97
C PHE A 13 -9.38 21.49 1.67
N ASP A 14 -9.49 22.10 2.84
CA ASP A 14 -8.32 22.39 3.68
C ASP A 14 -7.72 21.09 4.21
N ILE A 15 -6.54 20.73 3.71
CA ILE A 15 -5.76 19.55 4.12
C ILE A 15 -5.57 19.51 5.65
N ARG A 16 -5.51 20.66 6.33
CA ARG A 16 -5.43 20.73 7.79
C ARG A 16 -6.71 20.29 8.49
N LYS A 17 -7.88 20.63 7.92
CA LYS A 17 -9.18 20.16 8.41
C LYS A 17 -9.36 18.67 8.16
N LEU A 18 -8.92 18.18 7.00
CA LEU A 18 -8.89 16.75 6.70
C LEU A 18 -8.01 16.00 7.70
N ALA A 19 -6.78 16.47 7.95
CA ALA A 19 -5.88 15.86 8.92
C ALA A 19 -6.46 15.90 10.35
N GLY A 20 -7.16 16.97 10.73
CA GLY A 20 -7.87 17.05 12.00
C GLY A 20 -9.04 16.06 12.10
N TYR A 21 -9.79 15.88 11.02
CA TYR A 21 -10.87 14.89 10.94
C TYR A 21 -10.32 13.47 11.00
N ILE A 22 -9.28 13.16 10.21
CA ILE A 22 -8.56 11.88 10.24
C ILE A 22 -8.01 11.57 11.64
N LYS A 23 -7.43 12.56 12.33
CA LYS A 23 -7.00 12.40 13.74
C LYS A 23 -8.13 12.02 14.68
N THR A 24 -9.35 12.46 14.40
CA THR A 24 -10.51 12.24 15.28
C THR A 24 -11.11 10.85 15.10
N ILE A 25 -11.18 10.36 13.86
CA ILE A 25 -11.80 9.05 13.55
C ILE A 25 -10.80 7.92 13.31
N GLY A 26 -9.52 8.24 13.09
CA GLY A 26 -8.49 7.33 12.61
C GLY A 26 -8.41 7.31 11.07
N LEU A 27 -7.20 7.21 10.52
CA LEU A 27 -6.93 7.06 9.09
C LEU A 27 -7.54 5.77 8.54
N ALA A 28 -7.47 4.66 9.27
CA ALA A 28 -8.07 3.41 8.85
C ALA A 28 -9.60 3.56 8.69
N GLU A 29 -10.26 4.16 9.67
CA GLU A 29 -11.71 4.37 9.65
C GLU A 29 -12.11 5.43 8.61
N PHE A 30 -11.30 6.48 8.44
CA PHE A 30 -11.48 7.45 7.36
C PHE A 30 -11.43 6.79 5.99
N ILE A 31 -10.40 5.97 5.72
CA ILE A 31 -10.26 5.24 4.46
C ILE A 31 -11.45 4.28 4.30
N LYS A 32 -11.83 3.54 5.34
CA LYS A 32 -13.00 2.66 5.33
C LYS A 32 -14.29 3.40 4.97
N HIS A 33 -14.50 4.59 5.52
CA HIS A 33 -15.64 5.44 5.16
C HIS A 33 -15.55 5.97 3.74
N ALA A 34 -14.38 6.40 3.28
CA ALA A 34 -14.16 6.85 1.91
C ALA A 34 -14.42 5.71 0.90
N MET A 35 -14.00 4.48 1.23
CA MET A 35 -14.22 3.30 0.40
C MET A 35 -15.69 2.86 0.31
N LYS A 36 -16.54 3.26 1.26
CA LYS A 36 -18.00 3.07 1.16
C LYS A 36 -18.64 3.97 0.10
N VAL A 37 -17.94 5.01 -0.36
CA VAL A 37 -18.43 5.92 -1.38
C VAL A 37 -18.19 5.31 -2.78
N PRO A 38 -19.24 4.91 -3.54
CA PRO A 38 -19.07 4.08 -4.74
C PRO A 38 -18.28 4.73 -5.88
N TRP A 39 -18.32 6.06 -6.01
CA TRP A 39 -17.54 6.79 -7.02
C TRP A 39 -16.07 6.87 -6.63
N PHE A 40 -15.77 7.17 -5.35
CA PHE A 40 -14.41 7.22 -4.83
C PHE A 40 -13.73 5.86 -4.94
N ARG A 41 -14.43 4.81 -4.51
CA ARG A 41 -13.97 3.41 -4.64
C ARG A 41 -13.59 3.08 -6.08
N ARG A 42 -14.47 3.37 -7.05
CA ARG A 42 -14.20 3.10 -8.48
C ARG A 42 -12.98 3.87 -8.99
N GLN A 43 -12.89 5.15 -8.67
CA GLN A 43 -11.79 6.00 -9.13
C GLN A 43 -10.45 5.58 -8.52
N LEU A 44 -10.42 5.26 -7.22
CA LEU A 44 -9.23 4.73 -6.56
C LEU A 44 -8.80 3.39 -7.18
N PHE A 45 -9.75 2.47 -7.39
CA PHE A 45 -9.45 1.20 -8.05
C PHE A 45 -8.87 1.39 -9.45
N GLN A 46 -9.48 2.25 -10.26
CA GLN A 46 -8.99 2.53 -11.59
C GLN A 46 -7.55 3.08 -11.56
N TYR A 47 -7.29 4.06 -10.69
CA TYR A 47 -5.96 4.64 -10.52
C TYR A 47 -4.91 3.60 -10.09
N LEU A 48 -5.24 2.77 -9.09
CA LEU A 48 -4.37 1.70 -8.61
C LEU A 48 -4.11 0.64 -9.69
N THR A 49 -5.13 0.26 -10.47
CA THR A 49 -4.98 -0.69 -11.58
C THR A 49 -4.11 -0.11 -12.70
N GLU A 50 -4.31 1.15 -13.07
CA GLU A 50 -3.51 1.83 -14.09
C GLU A 50 -2.06 1.95 -13.66
N MET A 51 -1.81 2.37 -12.41
CA MET A 51 -0.47 2.41 -11.82
C MET A 51 0.16 1.03 -11.81
N GLY A 52 -0.51 0.02 -11.27
CA GLY A 52 0.00 -1.36 -11.21
C GLY A 52 0.36 -1.91 -12.59
N SER A 53 -0.49 -1.65 -13.59
CA SER A 53 -0.23 -2.04 -14.99
C SER A 53 0.94 -1.28 -15.61
N ALA A 54 1.15 -0.02 -15.25
CA ALA A 54 2.32 0.75 -15.66
C ALA A 54 3.60 0.19 -15.02
N PHE A 55 3.58 -0.08 -13.70
CA PHE A 55 4.71 -0.67 -12.99
C PHE A 55 5.10 -2.03 -13.57
N ARG A 56 4.14 -2.93 -13.78
CA ARG A 56 4.41 -4.25 -14.37
C ARG A 56 5.04 -4.16 -15.75
N ARG A 57 4.59 -3.24 -16.59
CA ARG A 57 5.16 -3.05 -17.94
C ARG A 57 6.54 -2.39 -17.89
N ASN A 58 6.73 -1.38 -17.04
CA ASN A 58 7.97 -0.60 -17.01
C ASN A 58 9.16 -1.38 -16.45
N TYR A 59 8.90 -2.33 -15.56
CA TYR A 59 9.93 -3.15 -14.91
C TYR A 59 9.83 -4.63 -15.27
N GLU A 60 8.98 -4.97 -16.25
CA GLU A 60 8.80 -6.34 -16.73
C GLU A 60 8.55 -7.34 -15.59
N ILE A 61 7.67 -6.95 -14.65
CA ILE A 61 7.37 -7.75 -13.46
C ILE A 61 6.68 -9.04 -13.89
N THR A 62 7.32 -10.17 -13.60
CA THR A 62 6.82 -11.51 -13.97
C THR A 62 5.91 -12.10 -12.90
N HIS A 63 6.20 -11.81 -11.63
CA HIS A 63 5.46 -12.34 -10.50
C HIS A 63 5.45 -11.35 -9.34
N THR A 64 4.39 -11.40 -8.53
CA THR A 64 4.28 -10.61 -7.31
C THR A 64 3.65 -11.46 -6.22
N LYS A 65 4.29 -11.51 -5.06
CA LYS A 65 3.82 -12.27 -3.91
C LYS A 65 3.67 -11.35 -2.70
N PHE A 66 2.46 -11.29 -2.17
CA PHE A 66 2.15 -10.59 -0.92
C PHE A 66 2.25 -11.58 0.24
N ILE A 67 3.08 -11.27 1.24
CA ILE A 67 3.28 -12.10 2.42
C ILE A 67 2.85 -11.29 3.63
N LEU A 68 1.87 -11.82 4.36
CA LEU A 68 1.31 -11.23 5.57
C LEU A 68 1.74 -12.07 6.77
N ASN A 69 2.49 -11.47 7.69
CA ASN A 69 2.87 -12.03 8.98
C ASN A 69 2.35 -11.10 10.10
N ARG A 70 2.22 -11.57 11.34
CA ARG A 70 1.58 -10.84 12.47
C ARG A 70 1.95 -9.36 12.58
N SER A 71 3.21 -8.99 12.32
CA SER A 71 3.69 -7.60 12.44
C SER A 71 4.36 -7.07 11.17
N THR A 72 4.36 -7.85 10.08
CA THR A 72 5.14 -7.52 8.89
C THR A 72 4.33 -7.80 7.64
N PHE A 73 4.31 -6.83 6.75
CA PHE A 73 3.80 -6.99 5.40
C PHE A 73 4.98 -6.93 4.44
N ARG A 74 5.14 -7.99 3.64
CA ARG A 74 6.21 -8.12 2.67
C ARG A 74 5.64 -8.29 1.27
N ILE A 75 6.30 -7.67 0.29
CA ILE A 75 5.99 -7.81 -1.13
C ILE A 75 7.25 -8.31 -1.82
N GLU A 76 7.20 -9.49 -2.40
CA GLU A 76 8.25 -10.01 -3.27
C GLU A 76 7.84 -9.76 -4.72
N ILE A 77 8.72 -9.14 -5.47
CA ILE A 77 8.47 -8.75 -6.86
C ILE A 77 9.59 -9.34 -7.71
N GLU A 78 9.25 -10.26 -8.61
CA GLU A 78 10.20 -10.81 -9.57
C GLU A 78 10.33 -9.90 -10.78
N MET A 79 11.57 -9.59 -11.16
CA MET A 79 11.88 -8.74 -12.31
C MET A 79 13.30 -9.00 -12.86
N PRO A 80 13.56 -8.66 -14.13
CA PRO A 80 14.89 -8.72 -14.73
C PRO A 80 15.94 -7.94 -13.94
N GLU A 81 17.19 -8.40 -13.98
CA GLU A 81 18.29 -7.83 -13.21
C GLU A 81 18.52 -6.35 -13.51
N GLU A 82 18.38 -5.93 -14.78
CA GLU A 82 18.55 -4.53 -15.20
C GLU A 82 17.59 -3.54 -14.53
N HIS A 83 16.47 -4.03 -13.99
CA HIS A 83 15.42 -3.19 -13.41
C HIS A 83 15.52 -3.04 -11.88
N ARG A 84 16.21 -3.95 -11.20
CA ARG A 84 16.13 -4.12 -9.73
C ARG A 84 16.65 -2.91 -8.95
N SER A 85 17.89 -2.48 -9.22
CA SER A 85 18.48 -1.33 -8.52
C SER A 85 17.77 -0.02 -8.83
N LYS A 86 17.29 0.14 -10.07
CA LYS A 86 16.50 1.31 -10.45
C LYS A 86 15.14 1.32 -9.75
N PHE A 87 14.53 0.15 -9.58
CA PHE A 87 13.29 0.03 -8.83
C PHE A 87 13.50 0.39 -7.36
N GLU A 88 14.54 -0.16 -6.73
CA GLU A 88 14.91 0.13 -5.34
C GLU A 88 15.14 1.63 -5.12
N GLU A 89 15.95 2.28 -5.98
CA GLU A 89 16.20 3.72 -5.90
C GLU A 89 14.89 4.52 -6.00
N ARG A 90 14.02 4.17 -6.96
CA ARG A 90 12.73 4.86 -7.11
C ARG A 90 11.78 4.62 -5.95
N PHE A 91 11.83 3.45 -5.32
CA PHE A 91 11.06 3.15 -4.13
C PHE A 91 11.47 4.07 -2.98
N TYR A 92 12.78 4.18 -2.69
CA TYR A 92 13.25 5.07 -1.63
C TYR A 92 12.95 6.54 -1.93
N ASN A 93 13.12 6.97 -3.18
CA ASN A 93 12.75 8.33 -3.61
C ASN A 93 11.24 8.60 -3.40
N LEU A 94 10.37 7.61 -3.61
CA LEU A 94 8.94 7.73 -3.34
C LEU A 94 8.66 7.86 -1.84
N ILE A 95 9.28 7.03 -1.00
CA ILE A 95 9.10 7.10 0.45
C ILE A 95 9.58 8.46 0.98
N GLU A 96 10.74 8.93 0.52
CA GLU A 96 11.26 10.25 0.88
C GLU A 96 10.32 11.38 0.42
N ALA A 97 9.79 11.31 -0.81
CA ALA A 97 8.82 12.27 -1.29
C ALA A 97 7.53 12.28 -0.44
N LEU A 98 7.04 11.11 -0.03
CA LEU A 98 5.87 11.00 0.85
C LEU A 98 6.14 11.61 2.23
N GLN A 99 7.32 11.37 2.80
CA GLN A 99 7.75 11.95 4.07
C GLN A 99 7.88 13.48 3.98
N ASN A 100 8.43 14.00 2.88
CA ASN A 100 8.71 15.43 2.73
C ASN A 100 7.48 16.24 2.29
N GLN A 101 6.71 15.76 1.31
CA GLN A 101 5.57 16.49 0.74
C GLN A 101 4.27 16.28 1.54
N HIS A 102 4.13 15.11 2.18
CA HIS A 102 2.92 14.72 2.91
C HIS A 102 3.22 14.32 4.36
N GLY A 103 4.30 14.85 4.95
CA GLY A 103 4.82 14.43 6.25
C GLY A 103 3.81 14.39 7.40
N ALA A 104 2.80 15.26 7.41
CA ALA A 104 1.73 15.22 8.42
C ALA A 104 0.83 13.98 8.29
N LEU A 105 0.47 13.59 7.06
CA LEU A 105 -0.32 12.39 6.80
C LEU A 105 0.53 11.13 6.94
N PHE A 106 1.79 11.17 6.48
CA PHE A 106 2.72 10.07 6.65
C PHE A 106 2.99 9.78 8.13
N LYS A 107 3.20 10.82 8.94
CA LYS A 107 3.36 10.68 10.40
C LYS A 107 2.13 10.10 11.07
N LEU A 108 0.93 10.54 10.68
CA LEU A 108 -0.33 9.95 11.18
C LEU A 108 -0.46 8.47 10.82
N PHE A 109 -0.14 8.12 9.58
CA PHE A 109 -0.09 6.73 9.13
C PHE A 109 0.89 5.91 9.98
N ALA A 110 2.13 6.41 10.13
CA ALA A 110 3.17 5.72 10.89
C ALA A 110 2.79 5.57 12.38
N GLU A 111 2.18 6.59 12.99
CA GLU A 111 1.70 6.52 14.38
C GLU A 111 0.54 5.53 14.53
N GLU A 112 -0.45 5.57 13.63
CA GLU A 112 -1.63 4.71 13.73
C GLU A 112 -1.34 3.22 13.50
N TYR A 113 -0.38 2.94 12.63
CA TYR A 113 0.01 1.59 12.26
C TYR A 113 1.28 1.11 12.96
N GLU A 114 1.80 1.89 13.92
CA GLU A 114 3.05 1.61 14.63
C GLU A 114 4.18 1.22 13.68
N LEU A 115 4.30 1.95 12.57
CA LEU A 115 5.25 1.64 11.51
C LEU A 115 6.68 1.89 12.01
N LYS A 116 7.46 0.82 12.09
CA LYS A 116 8.84 0.82 12.58
C LYS A 116 9.83 0.99 11.45
N GLU A 117 9.59 0.29 10.34
CA GLU A 117 10.53 0.22 9.24
C GLU A 117 9.82 0.05 7.90
N ILE A 118 10.37 0.71 6.87
CA ILE A 118 10.06 0.47 5.47
C ILE A 118 11.39 0.21 4.77
N SER A 119 11.53 -0.94 4.12
CA SER A 119 12.75 -1.28 3.41
C SER A 119 12.45 -1.89 2.04
N CYS A 120 13.43 -1.76 1.14
CA CYS A 120 13.49 -2.44 -0.13
C CYS A 120 14.88 -3.06 -0.24
N VAL A 121 14.94 -4.33 -0.61
CA VAL A 121 16.17 -5.09 -0.75
C VAL A 121 16.18 -5.79 -2.10
N VAL A 122 17.26 -5.63 -2.86
CA VAL A 122 17.49 -6.38 -4.10
C VAL A 122 17.81 -7.85 -3.77
N THR A 123 17.17 -8.76 -4.48
CA THR A 123 17.37 -10.21 -4.36
C THR A 123 17.90 -10.80 -5.67
N GLY A 124 18.23 -12.11 -5.64
CA GLY A 124 18.68 -12.84 -6.83
C GLY A 124 17.62 -12.93 -7.94
N THR A 125 16.34 -12.77 -7.60
CA THR A 125 15.21 -12.90 -8.55
C THR A 125 14.43 -11.60 -8.75
N GLY A 126 14.66 -10.57 -7.93
CA GLY A 126 13.96 -9.29 -8.06
C GLY A 126 14.20 -8.36 -6.87
N VAL A 127 13.12 -7.91 -6.22
CA VAL A 127 13.19 -7.08 -5.02
C VAL A 127 12.19 -7.55 -3.97
N THR A 128 12.53 -7.32 -2.71
CA THR A 128 11.66 -7.55 -1.56
C THR A 128 11.40 -6.21 -0.88
N LEU A 129 10.13 -5.81 -0.82
CA LEU A 129 9.66 -4.67 -0.05
C LEU A 129 9.16 -5.17 1.30
N GLU A 130 9.54 -4.51 2.38
CA GLU A 130 9.09 -4.86 3.72
C GLU A 130 8.56 -3.64 4.47
N PHE A 131 7.41 -3.82 5.09
CA PHE A 131 6.75 -2.84 5.94
C PHE A 131 6.56 -3.48 7.32
N ALA A 132 7.44 -3.15 8.25
CA ALA A 132 7.36 -3.61 9.63
C ALA A 132 6.50 -2.64 10.44
N GLY A 133 5.37 -3.12 10.94
CA GLY A 133 4.39 -2.32 11.67
C GLY A 133 3.68 -3.10 12.78
N GLY A 134 2.62 -2.52 13.32
CA GLY A 134 1.71 -3.20 14.24
C GLY A 134 0.77 -4.16 13.52
N GLU A 135 0.15 -5.06 14.26
CA GLU A 135 -0.85 -6.04 13.78
C GLU A 135 -2.02 -5.39 13.03
N LYS A 136 -2.33 -4.13 13.38
CA LYS A 136 -3.36 -3.33 12.71
C LYS A 136 -3.06 -3.06 11.24
N LEU A 137 -1.78 -2.88 10.87
CA LEU A 137 -1.36 -2.66 9.48
C LEU A 137 -1.65 -3.91 8.65
N VAL A 138 -1.15 -5.04 9.14
CA VAL A 138 -1.28 -6.35 8.50
C VAL A 138 -2.74 -6.73 8.37
N SER A 139 -3.53 -6.54 9.42
CA SER A 139 -4.98 -6.80 9.39
C SER A 139 -5.69 -5.93 8.35
N SER A 140 -5.40 -4.63 8.30
CA SER A 140 -6.03 -3.70 7.34
C SER A 140 -5.67 -4.04 5.89
N ILE A 141 -4.40 -4.39 5.64
CA ILE A 141 -3.94 -4.82 4.31
C ILE A 141 -4.55 -6.18 3.95
N GLY A 142 -4.61 -7.11 4.90
CA GLY A 142 -5.23 -8.42 4.72
C GLY A 142 -6.70 -8.33 4.33
N GLU A 143 -7.50 -7.51 5.03
CA GLU A 143 -8.89 -7.23 4.67
C GLU A 143 -9.00 -6.68 3.24
N PHE A 144 -8.16 -5.70 2.89
CA PHE A 144 -8.15 -5.12 1.55
C PHE A 144 -7.79 -6.15 0.48
N LEU A 145 -6.78 -6.99 0.70
CA LEU A 145 -6.32 -7.99 -0.25
C LEU A 145 -7.38 -9.08 -0.50
N GLU A 146 -8.15 -9.48 0.51
CA GLU A 146 -9.28 -10.41 0.32
C GLU A 146 -10.39 -9.79 -0.55
N ASP A 147 -10.71 -8.51 -0.33
CA ASP A 147 -11.74 -7.79 -1.10
C ASP A 147 -11.43 -7.73 -2.61
N VAL A 148 -10.15 -7.86 -2.98
CA VAL A 148 -9.67 -7.69 -4.36
C VAL A 148 -9.01 -8.94 -4.92
N LYS A 149 -9.03 -10.05 -4.15
CA LYS A 149 -8.27 -11.27 -4.42
C LYS A 149 -8.49 -11.83 -5.83
N GLU A 150 -9.75 -11.98 -6.25
CA GLU A 150 -10.08 -12.51 -7.57
C GLU A 150 -9.38 -11.73 -8.70
N LYS A 151 -9.35 -10.40 -8.60
CA LYS A 151 -8.70 -9.54 -9.61
C LYS A 151 -7.18 -9.60 -9.55
N LEU A 152 -6.61 -9.86 -8.37
CA LEU A 152 -5.17 -9.98 -8.18
C LEU A 152 -4.67 -11.33 -8.71
N GLU A 153 -5.39 -12.42 -8.45
CA GLU A 153 -5.04 -13.77 -8.93
C GLU A 153 -5.07 -13.84 -10.47
N GLU A 154 -6.06 -13.21 -11.13
CA GLU A 154 -6.08 -13.05 -12.59
C GLU A 154 -4.84 -12.31 -13.13
N GLY A 155 -4.23 -11.45 -12.31
CA GLY A 155 -3.00 -10.71 -12.61
C GLY A 155 -1.72 -11.46 -12.27
N GLY A 156 -1.77 -12.73 -11.85
CA GLY A 156 -0.58 -13.49 -11.45
C GLY A 156 0.05 -13.00 -10.14
N VAL A 157 -0.80 -12.53 -9.21
CA VAL A 157 -0.41 -12.19 -7.84
C VAL A 157 -0.71 -13.37 -6.93
N GLU A 158 0.26 -13.73 -6.08
CA GLU A 158 0.07 -14.68 -4.98
C GLU A 158 -0.13 -13.95 -3.66
N ILE A 159 -1.02 -14.44 -2.79
CA ILE A 159 -1.22 -13.92 -1.43
C ILE A 159 -0.96 -15.06 -0.44
N VAL A 160 0.02 -14.89 0.43
CA VAL A 160 0.41 -15.86 1.48
C VAL A 160 0.21 -15.24 2.84
N ARG A 161 -0.44 -15.99 3.74
CA ARG A 161 -0.53 -15.66 5.17
C ARG A 161 0.37 -16.61 5.94
N GLU A 162 1.42 -16.06 6.53
CA GLU A 162 2.26 -16.78 7.47
C GLU A 162 1.59 -16.67 8.84
N SER A 163 0.76 -17.66 9.15
CA SER A 163 0.42 -17.95 10.54
C SER A 163 1.74 -18.29 11.23
N GLY A 164 2.11 -17.55 12.28
CA GLY A 164 3.18 -17.98 13.16
C GLY A 164 2.76 -19.28 13.84
N GLU A 165 2.94 -20.41 13.17
CA GLU A 165 3.14 -21.69 13.82
C GLU A 165 4.51 -21.58 14.49
N GLU A 166 4.47 -21.33 15.80
CA GLU A 166 5.53 -21.84 16.65
C GLU A 166 5.62 -23.34 16.34
N GLU A 167 6.69 -23.75 15.66
CA GLU A 167 7.18 -25.11 15.82
C GLU A 167 7.47 -25.28 17.32
N GLU A 168 6.49 -25.77 18.09
CA GLU A 168 6.73 -26.44 19.35
C GLU A 168 7.54 -27.71 19.06
N GLY A 169 8.84 -27.51 18.85
CA GLY A 169 9.82 -28.58 18.89
C GLY A 169 10.04 -28.98 20.34
N LYS A 170 9.40 -30.07 20.78
CA LYS A 170 10.02 -31.23 21.44
C LYS A 170 9.01 -32.22 22.01
#